data_AF-A0A8X6LYH2-F1
#
_entry.id   AF-A0A8X6LYH2-F1
#
_cell.length_a   1.000
_cell.length_b   1.000
_cell.length_c   1.000
_cell.angle_alpha   90.00
_cell.angle_beta   90.00
_cell.angle_gamma   90.00
#
_symmetry.space_group_name_H-M   'P 1'
#
loop_
_entity.id
_entity.type
_entity.pdbx_description
1 polymer ?
#
loop_
_entity_poly.entity_id
_entity_poly.type
_entity_poly.pdbx_seq_one_letter_code
_entity_poly.pdbx_strand_id
1 'polypeptide(L)'
;MNLAKDELIDLKTKSLLKMDFDSKTLGEFWSSLREAYPLLVKRAMAAIIPFATVYLCEAGFSTLVTIKTKHRNRLNVEHDMRVALSKTIPQFNL
;
A
#
# COMPACT_ATOMS: atom_id res chain seq x y z
N MET A 1 28.57 13.68 7.43
CA MET A 1 27.71 12.77 8.23
C MET A 1 26.34 12.71 7.55
N ASN A 2 25.87 11.54 7.12
CA ASN A 2 24.61 11.42 6.38
C ASN A 2 23.53 11.05 7.40
N LEU A 3 22.84 12.05 7.94
CA LEU A 3 21.90 11.93 9.06
C LEU A 3 20.93 10.73 8.91
N ALA A 4 20.39 10.50 7.71
CA ALA A 4 19.49 9.37 7.47
C ALA A 4 20.17 7.99 7.48
N LYS A 5 21.45 7.90 7.12
CA LYS A 5 22.23 6.65 7.25
C LYS A 5 22.50 6.35 8.71
N ASP A 6 22.82 7.37 9.50
CA ASP A 6 23.08 7.23 10.93
C ASP A 6 21.80 6.84 11.69
N GLU A 7 20.65 7.46 11.34
CA GLU A 7 19.31 7.07 11.83
C GLU A 7 18.97 5.61 11.49
N LEU A 8 19.30 5.15 10.28
CA LEU A 8 19.04 3.77 9.87
C LEU A 8 19.92 2.77 10.64
N ILE A 9 21.17 3.14 10.93
CA ILE A 9 22.07 2.31 11.74
C ILE A 9 21.53 2.19 13.17
N ASP A 10 21.14 3.30 13.80
CA ASP A 10 20.51 3.30 15.14
C ASP A 10 19.19 2.51 15.17
N LEU A 11 18.38 2.61 14.13
CA LEU A 11 17.14 1.83 14.03
C LEU A 11 17.43 0.33 13.97
N LYS A 12 18.47 -0.09 13.23
CA LYS A 12 18.81 -1.51 13.05
C LYS A 12 19.39 -2.15 14.32
N THR A 13 20.02 -1.37 15.20
CA THR A 13 20.57 -1.89 16.46
C THR A 13 19.51 -2.16 17.53
N LYS A 14 18.29 -1.64 17.36
CA LYS A 14 17.18 -1.83 18.32
C LYS A 14 16.41 -3.12 18.04
N SER A 15 16.62 -4.14 18.87
CA SER A 15 15.96 -5.45 18.75
C SER A 15 14.43 -5.38 18.81
N LEU A 16 13.87 -4.46 19.60
CA LEU A 16 12.42 -4.21 19.66
C LEU A 16 11.85 -3.77 18.30
N LEU A 17 12.57 -2.89 17.58
CA LEU A 17 12.14 -2.42 16.27
C LEU A 17 12.22 -3.51 15.20
N LYS A 18 13.11 -4.50 15.36
CA LYS A 18 13.14 -5.68 14.50
C LYS A 18 11.87 -6.51 14.65
N MET A 19 11.42 -6.74 15.89
CA MET A 19 10.19 -7.48 16.15
C MET A 19 8.96 -6.72 15.66
N ASP A 20 8.94 -5.40 15.82
CA ASP A 20 7.87 -4.55 15.28
C ASP A 20 7.83 -4.60 13.74
N PHE A 21 8.98 -4.63 13.07
CA PHE A 21 9.05 -4.76 11.62
C PHE A 21 8.50 -6.10 11.13
N ASP A 22 8.76 -7.18 11.86
CA ASP A 22 8.32 -8.53 11.48
C ASP A 22 6.83 -8.77 11.77
N SER A 23 6.22 -7.98 12.67
CA SER A 23 4.81 -8.15 13.09
C SER A 23 3.83 -7.14 12.47
N LYS A 24 4.31 -5.98 12.00
CA LYS A 24 3.48 -4.94 11.39
C LYS A 24 3.57 -4.95 9.87
N THR A 25 2.56 -4.41 9.19
CA THR A 25 2.72 -4.09 7.78
C THR A 25 3.78 -3.00 7.60
N LEU A 26 4.37 -2.92 6.40
CA LEU A 26 5.39 -1.93 6.10
C LEU A 26 4.91 -0.49 6.37
N GLY A 27 3.66 -0.18 6.01
CA GLY A 27 3.05 1.13 6.24
C GLY A 27 2.85 1.44 7.72
N GLU A 28 2.40 0.47 8.52
CA GLU A 28 2.21 0.63 9.97
C GLU A 28 3.54 0.80 10.69
N PHE A 29 4.54 0.02 10.32
CA PHE A 29 5.89 0.11 10.88
C PHE A 29 6.46 1.52 10.68
N TRP A 30 6.56 2.00 9.43
CA TRP A 30 7.12 3.32 9.16
C TRP A 30 6.28 4.47 9.74
N SER A 31 4.95 4.33 9.76
CA SER A 31 4.07 5.31 10.40
C SER A 31 4.34 5.43 11.90
N SER A 32 4.59 4.32 12.59
CA SER A 32 4.86 4.31 14.04
C SER A 32 6.16 5.02 14.42
N LEU A 33 7.08 5.18 13.48
CA LEU A 33 8.41 5.80 13.68
C LEU A 33 8.44 7.28 13.32
N ARG A 34 7.31 7.85 12.88
CA ARG A 34 7.26 9.19 12.27
C ARG A 34 7.79 10.30 13.18
N GLU A 35 7.54 10.21 14.48
CA GLU A 35 8.02 11.19 15.46
C GLU A 35 9.51 11.02 15.79
N ALA A 36 9.99 9.78 15.89
CA ALA A 36 11.36 9.46 16.29
C ALA A 36 12.38 9.57 15.15
N TYR A 37 11.97 9.25 13.91
CA TYR A 37 12.83 9.22 12.73
C TYR A 37 12.16 9.88 11.51
N PRO A 38 11.75 11.16 11.58
CA PRO A 38 10.92 11.80 10.56
C PRO A 38 11.57 11.83 9.17
N LEU A 39 12.89 12.02 9.09
CA LEU A 39 13.62 12.05 7.82
C LEU A 39 13.72 10.65 7.19
N LEU A 40 14.02 9.64 8.00
CA LEU A 40 14.08 8.25 7.56
C LEU A 40 12.71 7.76 7.07
N VAL A 41 11.65 8.03 7.84
CA VAL A 41 10.26 7.68 7.47
C VAL A 41 9.86 8.37 6.17
N LYS A 42 10.19 9.66 5.99
CA LYS A 42 9.92 10.37 4.73
C LYS A 42 10.57 9.68 3.54
N ARG A 43 11.83 9.23 3.67
CA ARG A 43 12.54 8.52 2.59
C ARG A 43 11.97 7.13 2.33
N ALA A 44 11.66 6.37 3.37
CA ALA A 44 11.06 5.05 3.24
C ALA A 44 9.68 5.14 2.54
N MET A 45 8.82 6.05 2.99
CA MET A 45 7.50 6.25 2.40
C MET A 45 7.58 6.73 0.95
N ALA A 46 8.54 7.59 0.60
CA ALA A 46 8.76 7.99 -0.79
C ALA A 46 9.10 6.82 -1.72
N ALA A 47 9.73 5.76 -1.20
CA ALA A 47 10.00 4.54 -1.96
C ALA A 47 8.79 3.58 -2.00
N ILE A 48 7.99 3.53 -0.93
CA ILE A 48 6.87 2.59 -0.79
C ILE A 48 5.61 3.07 -1.52
N ILE A 49 5.31 4.36 -1.43
CA ILE A 49 4.07 4.94 -1.99
C ILE A 49 3.94 4.68 -3.50
N PRO A 50 4.96 4.91 -4.35
CA PRO A 50 4.85 4.66 -5.78
C PRO A 50 4.52 3.21 -6.09
N PHE A 51 5.07 2.25 -5.33
CA PHE A 51 4.77 0.84 -5.54
C PHE A 51 3.28 0.54 -5.29
N ALA A 52 2.73 1.02 -4.18
CA ALA A 52 1.32 0.82 -3.87
C ALA A 52 0.40 1.54 -4.88
N THR A 53 0.71 2.77 -5.25
CA THR A 53 -0.16 3.55 -6.14
C THR A 53 -0.10 3.08 -7.59
N VAL A 54 1.09 2.80 -8.13
CA VAL A 54 1.25 2.28 -9.49
C VAL A 54 0.60 0.91 -9.61
N TYR A 55 0.88 0.00 -8.67
CA TYR A 55 0.28 -1.33 -8.67
C TYR A 55 -1.25 -1.28 -8.63
N LEU A 56 -1.83 -0.45 -7.76
CA LEU A 56 -3.29 -0.31 -7.67
C LEU A 56 -3.89 0.29 -8.94
N CYS A 57 -3.22 1.26 -9.57
CA CYS A 57 -3.64 1.79 -10.86
C CYS A 57 -3.61 0.72 -11.95
N GLU A 58 -2.51 -0.02 -12.08
CA GLU A 58 -2.35 -1.10 -13.07
C GLU A 58 -3.38 -2.21 -12.88
N ALA A 59 -3.62 -2.63 -11.64
CA ALA A 59 -4.65 -3.61 -11.29
C ALA A 59 -6.06 -3.09 -11.64
N GLY A 60 -6.34 -1.82 -11.37
CA GLY A 60 -7.60 -1.17 -11.72
C GLY A 60 -7.86 -1.13 -13.22
N PHE A 61 -6.85 -0.75 -14.01
CA PHE A 61 -6.94 -0.76 -15.47
C PHE A 61 -7.07 -2.18 -16.04
N SER A 62 -6.34 -3.15 -15.48
CA SER A 62 -6.46 -4.56 -15.88
C SER A 62 -7.87 -5.10 -15.63
N THR A 63 -8.48 -4.71 -14.51
CA THR A 63 -9.88 -5.03 -14.19
C THR A 63 -10.84 -4.42 -15.19
N LEU A 64 -10.66 -3.15 -15.55
CA LEU A 64 -11.45 -2.47 -16.58
C LEU A 64 -11.40 -3.18 -17.93
N VAL A 65 -10.19 -3.54 -18.38
CA VAL A 65 -9.99 -4.27 -19.63
C VAL A 65 -10.71 -5.62 -19.58
N THR A 66 -10.64 -6.33 -18.45
CA THR A 66 -11.33 -7.61 -18.26
C THR A 66 -12.85 -7.47 -18.35
N ILE A 67 -13.42 -6.45 -17.69
CA ILE A 67 -14.87 -6.19 -17.73
C ILE A 67 -15.32 -5.86 -19.16
N LYS A 68 -14.61 -4.94 -19.83
CA LYS A 68 -14.99 -4.52 -21.21
C LYS A 68 -14.87 -5.65 -22.23
N THR A 69 -13.86 -6.51 -22.11
CA THR A 69 -13.63 -7.60 -23.06
C THR A 69 -14.61 -8.77 -22.87
N LYS A 70 -14.98 -9.11 -21.62
CA LYS A 70 -15.93 -10.18 -21.32
C LYS A 70 -17.39 -9.76 -21.50
N HIS A 71 -17.75 -8.50 -21.27
CA HIS A 71 -19.13 -8.01 -21.31
C HIS A 71 -19.39 -7.14 -22.55
N ARG A 72 -18.92 -7.55 -23.73
CA ARG A 72 -18.86 -6.79 -25.01
C ARG A 72 -20.07 -5.91 -25.40
N ASN A 73 -21.21 -6.02 -24.71
CA ASN A 73 -22.44 -5.29 -24.98
C ASN A 73 -22.87 -4.29 -23.88
N ARG A 74 -22.12 -4.08 -22.79
CA ARG A 74 -22.46 -3.05 -21.77
C ARG A 74 -21.55 -1.83 -21.90
N LEU A 75 -22.15 -0.68 -22.19
CA LEU A 75 -21.45 0.61 -22.30
C LEU A 75 -21.05 1.18 -20.93
N ASN A 76 -21.81 0.86 -19.88
CA ASN A 76 -21.57 1.34 -18.52
C ASN A 76 -20.92 0.25 -17.65
N VAL A 77 -19.69 0.51 -17.20
CA VAL A 77 -18.88 -0.38 -16.36
C VAL A 77 -18.74 0.13 -14.92
N GLU A 78 -19.34 1.27 -14.57
CA GLU A 78 -19.11 1.93 -13.29
C GLU A 78 -19.48 1.04 -12.11
N HIS A 79 -20.65 0.40 -12.16
CA HIS A 79 -21.12 -0.47 -11.08
C HIS A 79 -20.24 -1.71 -10.94
N ASP A 80 -19.88 -2.34 -12.07
CA ASP A 80 -19.05 -3.54 -12.09
C ASP A 80 -17.62 -3.22 -11.59
N MET A 81 -17.06 -2.08 -11.96
CA MET A 81 -15.76 -1.59 -11.47
C MET A 81 -15.80 -1.27 -9.97
N ARG A 82 -16.88 -0.64 -9.49
CA ARG A 82 -17.06 -0.34 -8.06
C ARG A 82 -17.06 -1.61 -7.22
N VAL A 83 -17.76 -2.64 -7.68
CA VAL A 83 -17.79 -3.95 -7.00
C VAL A 83 -16.42 -4.63 -7.09
N ALA A 84 -15.80 -4.67 -8.27
CA ALA A 84 -14.54 -5.37 -8.50
C ALA A 84 -13.34 -4.75 -7.75
N LEU A 85 -13.34 -3.44 -7.53
CA LEU A 85 -12.28 -2.72 -6.79
C LEU A 85 -12.58 -2.59 -5.30
N SER A 86 -13.77 -3.01 -4.86
CA SER A 86 -14.16 -2.94 -3.45
C SER A 86 -13.36 -3.94 -2.62
N LYS A 87 -12.87 -3.49 -1.46
CA LYS A 87 -12.32 -4.37 -0.40
C LYS A 87 -13.39 -4.83 0.58
N THR A 88 -14.64 -4.42 0.38
CA THR A 88 -15.75 -4.70 1.30
C THR A 88 -16.26 -6.11 1.06
N ILE A 89 -16.43 -6.89 2.13
CA ILE A 89 -17.02 -8.22 2.06
C ILE A 89 -18.52 -8.08 1.80
N PRO A 90 -19.08 -8.71 0.74
CA PRO A 90 -20.51 -8.65 0.48
C PRO A 90 -21.29 -9.35 1.60
N GLN A 91 -22.29 -8.65 2.15
CA GLN A 91 -23.21 -9.20 3.14
C GLN A 91 -24.41 -9.81 2.41
N PHE A 92 -24.41 -11.13 2.27
CA PHE A 92 -25.55 -11.89 1.75
C PHE A 92 -26.46 -12.31 2.90
N ASN A 93 -27.10 -11.34 3.56
CA ASN A 93 -28.20 -11.68 4.46
C ASN A 93 -29.41 -12.02 3.59
N LEU A 94 -29.70 -13.32 3.47
CA LEU A 94 -30.92 -13.87 2.85
C LEU A 94 -32.12 -13.68 3.77
#